data_AF-A0A7S0S149-F1
#
_entry.id   AF-A0A7S0S149-F1
#
_cell.length_a   1.000
_cell.length_b   1.000
_cell.length_c   1.000
_cell.angle_alpha   90.00
_cell.angle_beta   90.00
_cell.angle_gamma   90.00
#
_symmetry.space_group_name_H-M   'P 1'
#
loop_
_entity.id
_entity.type
_entity.pdbx_description
1 polymer ?
#
loop_
_entity_poly.entity_id
_entity_poly.type
_entity_poly.pdbx_seq_one_letter_code
_entity_poly.pdbx_strand_id
1 'polypeptide(L)'
;MEGQEEDKPRRARKRWGEETSAGQQILQEAQRDSPAPEGPDSQQNGAGNEPSGKKRKTRWEALDESKLVVPAPTIALPSSIAHLINFDPESLELNRQLNILNQKLQALSNGFFPEEYPPEGQRSPSPEPVYNEAGVRINTRDQRVKEKLLKQRNEIITELIKKNPNYKPPSDYRPERKHRKLRIPVDEYPGYNFIGLIIGPRGNT
;
A
#
# COMPACT_ATOMS: atom_id res chain seq x y z
N MET A 1 -55.97 -50.23 -3.63
CA MET A 1 -54.70 -50.36 -2.89
C MET A 1 -53.68 -49.58 -3.68
N GLU A 2 -53.48 -48.31 -3.32
CA GLU A 2 -52.49 -47.43 -3.95
C GLU A 2 -51.72 -46.75 -2.83
N GLY A 3 -50.39 -46.88 -2.89
CA GLY A 3 -49.46 -46.65 -1.78
C GLY A 3 -49.28 -45.17 -1.43
N GLN A 4 -49.20 -44.90 -0.14
CA GLN A 4 -48.84 -43.60 0.42
C GLN A 4 -47.32 -43.39 0.25
N GLU A 5 -46.95 -42.35 -0.49
CA GLU A 5 -45.57 -41.90 -0.65
C GLU A 5 -45.25 -40.92 0.49
N GLU A 6 -44.48 -41.38 1.49
CA GLU A 6 -44.05 -40.55 2.62
C GLU A 6 -42.86 -39.66 2.22
N ASP A 7 -43.09 -38.35 2.16
CA ASP A 7 -42.08 -37.32 1.99
C ASP A 7 -41.18 -37.20 3.25
N LYS A 8 -39.92 -37.63 3.16
CA LYS A 8 -38.92 -37.44 4.22
C LYS A 8 -38.14 -36.13 4.01
N PRO A 9 -37.98 -35.27 5.03
CA PRO A 9 -37.27 -34.01 4.87
C PRO A 9 -35.76 -34.24 4.72
N ARG A 10 -35.18 -33.62 3.70
CA ARG A 10 -33.73 -33.62 3.44
C ARG A 10 -33.00 -32.85 4.55
N ARG A 11 -32.33 -33.57 5.46
CA ARG A 11 -31.42 -32.98 6.46
C ARG A 11 -30.24 -32.29 5.76
N ALA A 12 -30.09 -30.98 5.97
CA ALA A 12 -28.91 -30.23 5.56
C ALA A 12 -27.68 -30.73 6.35
N ARG A 13 -26.70 -31.32 5.66
CA ARG A 13 -25.45 -31.78 6.28
C ARG A 13 -24.65 -30.55 6.71
N LYS A 14 -24.30 -30.45 7.99
CA LYS A 14 -23.34 -29.45 8.48
C LYS A 14 -21.98 -29.73 7.82
N ARG A 15 -21.35 -28.66 7.31
CA ARG A 15 -20.09 -28.71 6.53
C ARG A 15 -18.89 -29.20 7.36
N TRP A 16 -19.00 -29.14 8.67
CA TRP A 16 -18.08 -29.72 9.63
C TRP A 16 -18.82 -30.88 10.30
N GLY A 17 -18.23 -32.08 10.25
CA GLY A 17 -18.82 -33.31 10.79
C GLY A 17 -19.18 -33.20 12.27
N GLU A 18 -19.96 -34.16 12.76
CA GLU A 18 -20.28 -34.25 14.19
C GLU A 18 -18.99 -34.40 15.00
N GLU A 19 -18.84 -33.56 16.04
CA GLU A 19 -17.68 -33.58 16.93
C GLU A 19 -17.58 -34.96 17.58
N THR A 20 -16.54 -35.70 17.21
CA THR A 20 -16.29 -37.04 17.75
C THR A 20 -15.88 -36.92 19.21
N SER A 21 -16.25 -37.89 20.05
CA SER A 21 -15.94 -37.89 21.49
C SER A 21 -14.45 -37.68 21.80
N ALA A 22 -13.57 -38.09 20.88
CA ALA A 22 -12.13 -37.82 20.95
C ALA A 22 -11.77 -36.32 20.87
N GLY A 23 -12.48 -35.53 20.05
CA GLY A 23 -12.27 -34.08 19.96
C GLY A 23 -12.66 -33.33 21.23
N GLN A 24 -13.69 -33.83 21.93
CA GLN A 24 -14.10 -33.28 23.23
C GLN A 24 -13.09 -33.60 24.34
N GLN A 25 -12.44 -34.78 24.29
CA GLN A 25 -11.38 -35.14 25.23
C GLN A 25 -10.14 -34.25 25.05
N ILE A 26 -9.72 -33.97 23.82
CA ILE A 26 -8.57 -33.09 23.53
C ILE A 26 -8.84 -31.66 24.03
N LEU A 27 -10.08 -31.16 23.91
CA LEU A 27 -10.45 -29.84 24.41
C LEU A 27 -10.44 -29.77 25.95
N GLN A 28 -10.85 -30.85 26.62
CA GLN A 28 -10.79 -30.96 28.09
C GLN A 28 -9.34 -31.09 28.60
N GLU A 29 -8.48 -31.78 27.86
CA GLU A 29 -7.07 -31.95 28.20
C GLU A 29 -6.30 -30.64 28.04
N ALA A 30 -6.57 -29.87 26.98
CA ALA A 30 -6.03 -28.52 26.79
C ALA A 30 -6.44 -27.53 27.90
N GLN A 31 -7.59 -27.75 28.55
CA GLN A 31 -8.02 -26.96 29.71
C GLN A 31 -7.31 -27.36 31.01
N ARG A 32 -6.72 -28.56 31.10
CA ARG A 32 -5.98 -29.02 32.29
C ARG A 32 -4.53 -28.55 32.31
N ASP A 33 -3.93 -28.32 31.14
CA ASP A 33 -2.50 -28.01 31.01
C ASP A 33 -2.15 -26.50 30.95
N SER A 34 -3.03 -25.63 31.46
CA SER A 34 -2.69 -24.21 31.60
C SER A 34 -2.10 -23.93 33.00
N PRO A 35 -0.80 -23.56 33.12
CA PRO A 35 -0.22 -23.15 34.39
C PRO A 35 -0.77 -21.78 34.82
N ALA A 36 -1.24 -21.70 36.07
CA ALA A 36 -1.79 -20.49 36.67
C ALA A 36 -0.72 -19.39 36.80
N PRO A 37 -1.02 -18.11 36.48
CA PRO A 37 -0.18 -17.00 36.89
C PRO A 37 -0.46 -16.66 38.36
N GLU A 38 0.55 -16.83 39.22
CA GLU A 38 0.52 -16.32 40.59
C GLU A 38 0.62 -14.78 40.59
N GLY A 39 -0.33 -14.13 41.26
CA GLY A 39 -0.32 -12.72 41.60
C GLY A 39 -0.93 -12.52 42.99
N PRO A 40 -0.47 -11.54 43.79
CA PRO A 40 -0.71 -11.52 45.23
C PRO A 40 -2.05 -10.89 45.61
N ASP A 41 -2.53 -11.30 46.79
CA ASP A 41 -3.75 -10.90 47.49
C ASP A 41 -3.94 -9.38 47.62
N SER A 42 -5.20 -8.94 47.47
CA SER A 42 -5.79 -7.87 48.29
C SER A 42 -7.33 -7.86 48.19
N GLN A 43 -7.98 -7.91 49.36
CA GLN A 43 -9.42 -7.87 49.59
C GLN A 43 -10.04 -6.48 49.26
N GLN A 44 -11.26 -6.44 48.71
CA GLN A 44 -12.47 -5.87 49.36
C GLN A 44 -13.67 -5.69 48.38
N ASN A 45 -14.79 -6.32 48.77
CA ASN A 45 -16.20 -5.93 48.70
C ASN A 45 -16.70 -4.87 47.70
N GLY A 46 -17.76 -5.22 46.96
CA GLY A 46 -18.66 -4.25 46.32
C GLY A 46 -19.80 -4.91 45.54
N ALA A 47 -20.99 -4.98 46.14
CA ALA A 47 -22.24 -5.39 45.49
C ALA A 47 -22.66 -4.39 44.40
N GLY A 48 -23.07 -4.86 43.21
CA GLY A 48 -23.56 -3.97 42.16
C GLY A 48 -23.88 -4.65 40.82
N ASN A 49 -25.06 -5.28 40.77
CA ASN A 49 -25.95 -5.48 39.61
C ASN A 49 -25.45 -5.06 38.19
N GLU A 50 -25.09 -6.04 37.35
CA GLU A 50 -24.97 -5.88 35.88
C GLU A 50 -26.31 -6.11 35.18
N PRO A 51 -26.75 -5.25 34.26
CA PRO A 51 -27.58 -5.69 33.14
C PRO A 51 -26.68 -6.05 31.95
N SER A 52 -26.54 -7.36 31.73
CA SER A 52 -26.05 -7.95 30.49
C SER A 52 -26.90 -7.46 29.30
N GLY A 53 -26.36 -6.49 28.56
CA GLY A 53 -26.87 -6.05 27.27
C GLY A 53 -25.74 -6.06 26.26
N LYS A 54 -25.36 -7.24 25.75
CA LYS A 54 -24.41 -7.36 24.63
C LYS A 54 -25.02 -6.74 23.38
N LYS A 55 -24.81 -5.43 23.19
CA LYS A 55 -25.15 -4.73 21.95
C LYS A 55 -24.29 -5.31 20.83
N ARG A 56 -24.98 -5.86 19.83
CA ARG A 56 -24.41 -6.40 18.60
C ARG A 56 -23.54 -5.32 17.95
N LYS A 57 -22.23 -5.55 17.93
CA LYS A 57 -21.26 -4.69 17.25
C LYS A 57 -21.57 -4.68 15.76
N THR A 58 -22.11 -3.58 15.27
CA THR A 58 -22.45 -3.37 13.87
C THR A 58 -21.18 -3.22 13.03
N ARG A 59 -21.24 -3.74 11.81
CA ARG A 59 -20.20 -3.91 10.78
C ARG A 59 -19.49 -2.62 10.29
N TRP A 60 -19.67 -1.50 10.99
CA TRP A 60 -19.06 -0.20 10.73
C TRP A 60 -18.82 0.54 12.06
N GLU A 61 -18.13 -0.11 13.00
CA GLU A 61 -17.59 0.63 14.14
C GLU A 61 -16.39 1.42 13.62
N ALA A 62 -16.45 2.75 13.78
CA ALA A 62 -15.34 3.64 13.49
C ALA A 62 -14.14 3.14 14.29
N LEU A 63 -13.07 2.83 13.58
CA LEU A 63 -11.78 2.52 14.16
C LEU A 63 -11.45 3.68 15.10
N ASP A 64 -11.43 3.41 16.40
CA ASP A 64 -11.02 4.38 17.40
C ASP A 64 -9.56 4.72 17.09
N GLU A 65 -9.34 5.83 16.38
CA GLU A 65 -8.04 6.28 15.87
C GLU A 65 -7.01 6.45 17.02
N SER A 66 -7.51 6.50 18.25
CA SER A 66 -6.75 6.56 19.50
C SER A 66 -5.92 5.31 19.83
N LYS A 67 -6.15 4.16 19.17
CA LYS A 67 -5.40 2.91 19.46
C LYS A 67 -4.46 2.41 18.36
N LEU A 68 -4.34 3.11 17.23
CA LEU A 68 -3.38 2.77 16.16
C LEU A 68 -2.26 3.79 16.01
N VAL A 69 -1.88 4.47 17.10
CA VAL A 69 -0.61 5.18 17.15
C VAL A 69 0.50 4.16 17.36
N VAL A 70 0.93 3.52 16.27
CA VAL A 70 2.30 3.00 16.23
C VAL A 70 3.19 4.24 16.40
N PRO A 71 4.04 4.32 17.44
CA PRO A 71 4.92 5.48 17.58
C PRO A 71 5.91 5.45 16.43
N ALA A 72 5.60 6.19 15.36
CA ALA A 72 6.62 6.61 14.43
C ALA A 72 7.67 7.36 15.26
N PRO A 73 8.98 7.04 15.15
CA PRO A 73 9.99 7.75 15.90
C PRO A 73 9.94 9.22 15.44
N THR A 74 9.36 10.09 16.25
CA THR A 74 9.52 11.53 16.13
C THR A 74 10.98 11.82 16.43
N ILE A 75 11.78 11.94 15.38
CA ILE A 75 13.18 12.34 15.49
C ILE A 75 13.17 13.80 15.95
N ALA A 76 13.16 14.02 17.27
CA ALA A 76 13.35 15.34 17.86
C ALA A 76 14.81 15.72 17.70
N LEU A 77 15.12 16.48 16.66
CA LEU A 77 16.45 17.03 16.45
C LEU A 77 16.73 18.10 17.52
N PRO A 78 17.93 18.13 18.11
CA PRO A 78 18.29 19.16 19.07
C PRO A 78 18.26 20.55 18.40
N SER A 79 17.79 21.56 19.14
CA SER A 79 17.64 22.94 18.66
C SER A 79 18.92 23.50 18.03
N SER A 80 20.10 23.11 18.52
CA SER A 80 21.40 23.52 17.96
C SER A 80 21.62 23.11 16.50
N ILE A 81 21.01 22.01 16.05
CA ILE A 81 21.10 21.51 14.66
C ILE A 81 19.91 21.99 13.83
N ALA A 82 18.79 22.35 14.49
CA ALA A 82 17.59 22.82 13.82
C ALA A 82 17.82 24.08 12.97
N HIS A 83 18.72 24.98 13.40
CA HIS A 83 19.05 26.20 12.65
C HIS A 83 19.96 25.96 11.43
N LEU A 84 20.68 24.83 11.38
CA LEU A 84 21.61 24.49 10.28
C LEU A 84 20.90 23.84 9.08
N ILE A 85 19.73 23.26 9.33
CA ILE A 85 18.88 22.66 8.30
C ILE A 85 17.76 23.67 8.08
N ASN A 86 17.71 24.30 6.90
CA ASN A 86 16.56 25.14 6.52
C ASN A 86 15.32 24.25 6.50
N PHE A 87 14.58 24.23 7.61
CA PHE A 87 13.38 23.42 7.79
C PHE A 87 12.20 24.12 7.15
N ASP A 88 12.14 24.08 5.82
CA ASP A 88 10.90 24.38 5.13
C ASP A 88 9.92 23.24 5.42
N PRO A 89 8.75 23.51 6.04
CA PRO A 89 7.83 22.46 6.47
C PRO A 89 7.35 21.59 5.30
N GLU A 90 7.20 22.20 4.11
CA GLU A 90 6.85 21.49 2.90
C GLU A 90 7.96 20.54 2.41
N SER A 91 9.22 20.91 2.58
CA SER A 91 10.34 20.06 2.19
C SER A 91 10.48 18.84 3.11
N LEU A 92 10.13 18.99 4.38
CA LEU A 92 10.07 17.90 5.34
C LEU A 92 8.95 16.92 4.99
N GLU A 93 7.78 17.43 4.60
CA GLU A 93 6.68 16.59 4.13
C GLU A 93 7.06 15.81 2.86
N LEU A 94 7.72 16.44 1.88
CA LEU A 94 8.23 15.75 0.69
C LEU A 94 9.25 14.67 1.05
N ASN A 95 10.16 14.92 2.01
CA ASN A 95 11.09 13.90 2.49
C ASN A 95 10.36 12.73 3.17
N ARG A 96 9.31 13.00 3.95
CA ARG A 96 8.46 11.95 4.54
C ARG A 96 7.82 11.07 3.47
N GLN A 97 7.23 11.69 2.46
CA GLN A 97 6.61 10.98 1.33
C GLN A 97 7.65 10.16 0.55
N LEU A 98 8.83 10.73 0.31
CA LEU A 98 9.94 10.04 -0.34
C LEU A 98 10.36 8.79 0.43
N ASN A 99 10.45 8.86 1.76
CA ASN A 99 10.78 7.73 2.62
C ASN A 99 9.71 6.62 2.55
N ILE A 100 8.43 6.99 2.57
CA ILE A 100 7.32 6.05 2.38
C ILE A 100 7.42 5.35 1.02
N LEU A 101 7.71 6.09 -0.06
CA LEU A 101 7.89 5.50 -1.38
C LEU A 101 9.10 4.56 -1.45
N ASN A 102 10.22 4.93 -0.82
CA ASN A 102 11.39 4.05 -0.73
C ASN A 102 11.05 2.76 0.03
N GLN A 103 10.29 2.84 1.12
CA GLN A 103 9.82 1.67 1.86
C GLN A 103 8.89 0.81 0.98
N LYS A 104 7.96 1.41 0.23
CA LYS A 104 7.10 0.69 -0.73
C LYS A 104 7.91 0.01 -1.83
N LEU A 105 8.96 0.66 -2.35
CA LEU A 105 9.85 0.07 -3.34
C LEU A 105 10.67 -1.10 -2.78
N GLN A 106 11.14 -1.00 -1.54
CA GLN A 106 11.82 -2.10 -0.84
C GLN A 106 10.86 -3.25 -0.53
N ALA A 107 9.64 -2.95 -0.11
CA ALA A 107 8.61 -3.97 0.09
C ALA A 107 8.31 -4.71 -1.22
N LEU A 108 8.20 -3.98 -2.34
CA LEU A 108 7.99 -4.56 -3.65
C LEU A 108 9.18 -5.43 -4.10
N SER A 109 10.43 -5.04 -3.80
CA SER A 109 11.58 -5.90 -4.09
C SER A 109 11.58 -7.19 -3.27
N ASN A 110 10.98 -7.16 -2.08
CA ASN A 110 10.82 -8.31 -1.21
C ASN A 110 9.57 -9.14 -1.55
N GLY A 111 8.85 -8.81 -2.63
CA GLY A 111 7.64 -9.51 -3.07
C GLY A 111 6.36 -9.11 -2.33
N PHE A 112 6.41 -8.10 -1.44
CA PHE A 112 5.24 -7.57 -0.78
C PHE A 112 4.61 -6.46 -1.61
N PHE A 113 3.42 -6.71 -2.14
CA PHE A 113 2.68 -5.75 -2.94
C PHE A 113 1.99 -4.72 -2.05
N PRO A 114 2.16 -3.40 -2.29
CA PRO A 114 1.40 -2.40 -1.56
C PRO A 114 -0.11 -2.64 -1.69
N GLU A 115 -0.82 -2.58 -0.56
CA GLU A 115 -2.27 -2.82 -0.36
C GLU A 115 -3.19 -1.97 -1.27
N GLU A 116 -2.67 -0.96 -1.98
CA GLU A 116 -3.42 -0.05 -2.87
C GLU A 116 -4.03 -0.73 -4.12
N TYR A 117 -3.91 -2.05 -4.28
CA TYR A 117 -4.49 -2.76 -5.41
C TYR A 117 -5.87 -3.33 -5.09
N PRO A 118 -6.91 -2.97 -5.87
CA PRO A 118 -8.20 -3.63 -5.80
C PRO A 118 -8.05 -5.16 -5.88
N PRO A 119 -8.87 -5.92 -5.14
CA PRO A 119 -8.86 -7.38 -5.17
C PRO A 119 -9.08 -7.90 -6.60
N GLU A 120 -8.68 -9.14 -6.87
CA GLU A 120 -8.57 -9.69 -8.25
C GLU A 120 -9.80 -9.52 -9.13
N GLY A 121 -11.01 -9.48 -8.56
CA GLY A 121 -12.26 -9.27 -9.28
C GLY A 121 -12.63 -7.82 -9.63
N GLN A 122 -11.92 -6.82 -9.10
CA GLN A 122 -12.17 -5.39 -9.36
C GLN A 122 -11.03 -4.73 -10.14
N ARG A 123 -10.10 -5.53 -10.68
CA ARG A 123 -8.97 -5.03 -11.46
C ARG A 123 -9.46 -4.64 -12.86
N SER A 124 -8.94 -3.52 -13.35
CA SER A 124 -9.05 -3.22 -14.79
C SER A 124 -8.32 -4.30 -15.60
N PRO A 125 -8.77 -4.60 -16.82
CA PRO A 125 -8.13 -5.61 -17.66
C PRO A 125 -6.65 -5.27 -17.87
N SER A 126 -5.79 -6.29 -17.82
CA SER A 126 -4.35 -6.10 -18.04
C SER A 126 -4.10 -5.70 -19.49
N PRO A 127 -3.19 -4.75 -19.77
CA PRO A 127 -2.73 -4.47 -21.13
C PRO A 127 -2.08 -5.71 -21.76
N GLU A 128 -1.98 -5.69 -23.08
CA GLU A 128 -1.34 -6.74 -23.87
C GLU A 128 0.14 -6.95 -23.46
N PRO A 129 0.64 -8.19 -23.51
CA PRO A 129 2.01 -8.49 -23.15
C PRO A 129 2.98 -7.91 -24.20
N VAL A 130 3.89 -7.05 -23.75
CA VAL A 130 4.98 -6.52 -24.57
C VAL A 130 6.26 -7.27 -24.23
N TYR A 131 6.95 -7.73 -25.28
CA TYR A 131 8.20 -8.48 -25.18
C TYR A 131 9.37 -7.63 -25.67
N ASN A 132 10.55 -7.85 -25.08
CA ASN A 132 11.80 -7.29 -25.60
C ASN A 132 12.35 -8.14 -26.75
N GLU A 133 13.45 -7.69 -27.37
CA GLU A 133 14.17 -8.41 -28.43
C GLU A 133 14.65 -9.82 -27.99
N ALA A 134 14.84 -10.03 -26.69
CA ALA A 134 15.21 -11.31 -26.11
C ALA A 134 14.00 -12.23 -25.79
N GLY A 135 12.78 -11.84 -26.13
CA GLY A 135 11.56 -12.63 -25.89
C GLY A 135 11.09 -12.66 -24.43
N VAL A 136 11.63 -11.79 -23.56
CA VAL A 136 11.21 -11.63 -22.16
C VAL A 136 10.09 -10.60 -22.07
N ARG A 137 9.02 -10.93 -21.33
CA ARG A 137 7.91 -10.02 -21.07
C ARG A 137 8.38 -8.84 -20.21
N ILE A 138 8.30 -7.63 -20.76
CA ILE A 138 8.60 -6.37 -20.06
C ILE A 138 7.37 -5.92 -19.25
N ASN A 139 6.17 -6.00 -19.84
CA ASN A 139 4.97 -5.49 -19.19
C ASN A 139 4.35 -6.51 -18.21
N THR A 140 5.11 -6.90 -17.18
CA THR A 140 4.57 -7.64 -16.04
C THR A 140 3.88 -6.67 -15.08
N ARG A 141 2.99 -7.21 -14.24
CA ARG A 141 2.32 -6.41 -13.20
C ARG A 141 3.34 -5.72 -12.30
N ASP A 142 4.35 -6.46 -11.85
CA ASP A 142 5.34 -6.00 -10.88
C ASP A 142 6.19 -4.88 -11.46
N GLN A 143 6.59 -5.02 -12.73
CA GLN A 143 7.31 -3.96 -13.45
C GLN A 143 6.47 -2.70 -13.57
N ARG A 144 5.16 -2.81 -13.89
CA ARG A 144 4.27 -1.64 -13.92
C ARG A 144 4.13 -0.96 -12.56
N VAL A 145 3.99 -1.73 -11.48
CA VAL A 145 3.89 -1.17 -10.12
C VAL A 145 5.18 -0.44 -9.76
N LYS A 146 6.32 -1.11 -10.01
CA LYS A 146 7.65 -0.56 -9.75
C LYS A 146 7.88 0.73 -10.53
N GLU A 147 7.56 0.74 -11.80
CA GLU A 147 7.69 1.91 -12.67
C GLU A 147 6.81 3.07 -12.18
N LYS A 148 5.57 2.80 -11.76
CA LYS A 148 4.68 3.83 -11.18
C LYS A 148 5.26 4.44 -9.91
N LEU A 149 5.75 3.62 -8.98
CA LEU A 149 6.37 4.10 -7.74
C LEU A 149 7.68 4.86 -8.00
N LEU A 150 8.50 4.38 -8.95
CA LEU A 150 9.73 5.08 -9.37
C LEU A 150 9.42 6.44 -10.00
N LYS A 151 8.37 6.53 -10.81
CA LYS A 151 7.93 7.80 -11.39
C LYS A 151 7.49 8.79 -10.31
N GLN A 152 6.68 8.36 -9.35
CA GLN A 152 6.29 9.18 -8.20
C GLN A 152 7.50 9.61 -7.36
N ARG A 153 8.45 8.70 -7.12
CA ARG A 153 9.71 9.00 -6.41
C ARG A 153 10.49 10.12 -7.12
N ASN A 154 10.63 10.02 -8.45
CA ASN A 154 11.34 11.00 -9.25
C ASN A 154 10.63 12.36 -9.27
N GLU A 155 9.30 12.39 -9.29
CA GLU A 155 8.49 13.61 -9.19
C GLU A 155 8.74 14.33 -7.87
N ILE A 156 8.66 13.62 -6.74
CA ILE A 156 8.95 14.17 -5.41
C ILE A 156 10.39 14.70 -5.33
N ILE A 157 11.38 13.95 -5.84
CA ILE A 157 12.77 14.42 -5.89
C ILE A 157 12.88 15.72 -6.72
N THR A 158 12.17 15.80 -7.85
CA THR A 158 12.15 17.01 -8.69
C THR A 158 11.59 18.20 -7.93
N GLU A 159 10.49 18.03 -7.20
CA GLU A 159 9.91 19.08 -6.36
C GLU A 159 10.83 19.48 -5.22
N LEU A 160 11.49 18.50 -4.61
CA LEU A 160 12.38 18.73 -3.48
C LEU A 160 13.63 19.50 -3.89
N ILE A 161 14.22 19.20 -5.06
CA ILE A 161 15.32 19.98 -5.65
C ILE A 161 14.90 21.44 -5.90
N LYS A 162 13.66 21.68 -6.36
CA LYS A 162 13.16 23.04 -6.61
C LYS A 162 12.99 23.85 -5.32
N LYS A 163 12.55 23.22 -4.24
CA LYS A 163 12.33 23.89 -2.94
C LYS A 163 13.64 24.04 -2.17
N ASN A 164 14.42 22.97 -2.09
CA ASN A 164 15.68 22.95 -1.36
C ASN A 164 16.87 22.91 -2.34
N PRO A 165 17.48 24.06 -2.66
CA PRO A 165 18.63 24.10 -3.57
C PRO A 165 19.86 23.36 -3.03
N ASN A 166 19.93 23.12 -1.71
CA ASN A 166 21.01 22.37 -1.07
C ASN A 166 20.80 20.84 -1.12
N TYR A 167 19.67 20.37 -1.64
CA TYR A 167 19.38 18.94 -1.69
C TYR A 167 20.24 18.23 -2.73
N LYS A 168 20.91 17.16 -2.30
CA LYS A 168 21.70 16.30 -3.17
C LYS A 168 20.83 15.11 -3.61
N PRO A 169 20.48 15.01 -4.90
CA PRO A 169 19.69 13.88 -5.37
C PRO A 169 20.43 12.55 -5.18
N PRO A 170 19.70 11.44 -4.93
CA PRO A 170 20.29 10.11 -4.90
C PRO A 170 20.97 9.74 -6.23
N SER A 171 21.97 8.85 -6.20
CA SER A 171 22.73 8.39 -7.38
C SER A 171 21.84 7.83 -8.50
N ASP A 172 20.72 7.22 -8.13
CA ASP A 172 19.82 6.55 -9.08
C ASP A 172 18.80 7.51 -9.72
N TYR A 173 18.76 8.78 -9.28
CA TYR A 173 17.82 9.75 -9.82
C TYR A 173 18.24 10.15 -11.23
N ARG A 174 17.36 9.88 -12.20
CA ARG A 174 17.52 10.30 -13.58
C ARG A 174 16.35 11.22 -13.96
N PRO A 175 16.60 12.52 -14.20
CA PRO A 175 15.55 13.45 -14.63
C PRO A 175 14.84 12.93 -15.89
N GLU A 176 13.51 12.95 -15.88
CA GLU A 176 12.70 12.53 -17.02
C GLU A 176 12.85 13.53 -18.18
N ARG A 177 13.17 13.03 -19.38
CA ARG A 177 13.28 13.86 -20.59
C ARG A 177 11.89 14.30 -21.02
N LYS A 178 11.57 15.58 -20.81
CA LYS A 178 10.31 16.17 -21.24
C LYS A 178 10.32 16.34 -22.76
N HIS A 179 9.31 15.81 -23.44
CA HIS A 179 9.13 15.98 -24.88
C HIS A 179 7.82 16.72 -25.16
N ARG A 180 7.82 17.65 -26.12
CA ARG A 180 6.61 18.35 -26.60
C ARG A 180 6.58 18.29 -28.12
N LYS A 181 5.42 17.91 -28.68
CA LYS A 181 5.20 17.95 -30.13
C LYS A 181 4.86 19.38 -30.54
N LEU A 182 5.64 19.94 -31.46
CA LEU A 182 5.35 21.23 -32.09
C LEU A 182 4.76 20.96 -33.48
N ARG A 183 3.63 21.59 -33.79
CA ARG A 183 3.04 21.53 -35.14
C ARG A 183 3.62 22.68 -35.97
N ILE A 184 4.18 22.36 -37.12
CA ILE A 184 4.80 23.33 -38.03
C ILE A 184 3.86 23.54 -39.22
N PRO A 185 3.43 24.79 -39.52
CA PRO A 185 2.59 25.08 -40.68
C PRO A 185 3.44 25.16 -41.95
N VAL A 186 3.68 24.00 -42.57
CA VAL A 186 4.46 23.92 -43.82
C VAL A 186 3.64 24.33 -45.05
N ASP A 187 2.33 24.13 -44.99
CA ASP A 187 1.41 24.41 -46.09
C ASP A 187 1.23 25.92 -46.34
N GLU A 188 1.27 26.73 -45.28
CA GLU A 188 1.14 28.19 -45.37
C GLU A 188 2.43 28.87 -45.86
N TYR A 189 3.60 28.27 -45.60
CA TYR A 189 4.91 28.84 -45.94
C TYR A 189 5.88 27.77 -46.47
N PRO A 190 5.66 27.24 -47.70
CA PRO A 190 6.48 26.15 -48.26
C PRO A 190 7.93 26.55 -48.58
N GLY A 191 8.25 27.85 -48.60
CA GLY A 191 9.62 28.36 -48.83
C GLY A 191 10.42 28.64 -47.55
N TYR A 192 9.83 28.46 -46.36
CA TYR A 192 10.46 28.85 -45.11
C TYR A 192 11.09 27.65 -44.38
N ASN A 193 12.39 27.73 -44.05
CA ASN A 193 13.11 26.66 -43.39
C ASN A 193 12.93 26.69 -41.85
N PHE A 194 11.75 26.25 -41.40
CA PHE A 194 11.43 26.16 -39.97
C PHE A 194 12.41 25.27 -39.20
N ILE A 195 12.84 24.14 -39.77
CA ILE A 195 13.74 23.19 -39.11
C ILE A 195 15.11 23.82 -38.87
N GLY A 196 15.67 24.47 -39.90
CA GLY A 196 16.96 25.17 -39.79
C GLY A 196 16.93 26.36 -38.82
N LEU A 197 15.76 26.99 -38.63
CA LEU A 197 15.59 28.05 -37.63
C LEU A 197 15.45 27.51 -36.21
N ILE A 198 14.75 26.38 -36.03
CA ILE A 198 14.49 25.77 -34.71
C ILE A 198 15.71 25.03 -34.17
N ILE A 199 16.45 24.32 -35.03
CA ILE A 199 17.59 23.46 -34.63
C ILE A 199 18.94 24.14 -34.93
N GLY A 200 18.98 25.09 -35.88
CA GLY A 200 20.21 25.71 -36.36
C GLY A 200 20.93 24.92 -37.46
N PRO A 201 21.91 25.52 -38.15
CA PRO A 201 22.55 24.97 -39.35
C PRO A 201 23.36 23.69 -39.12
N ARG A 202 23.60 23.29 -37.85
CA ARG A 202 24.43 22.13 -37.50
C ARG A 202 23.75 21.04 -36.68
N GLY A 203 22.45 21.13 -36.40
CA GLY A 203 21.70 19.96 -35.92
C GLY A 203 22.03 19.43 -34.51
N ASN A 204 22.89 20.11 -33.73
CA ASN A 204 23.50 19.55 -32.51
C ASN A 204 22.82 20.01 -31.20
N THR A 205 21.50 20.16 -31.22
CA THR A 205 20.67 20.43 -30.02
C THR A 205 19.44 19.55 -30.00
#